data_AF-A0A521SAZ6-F1
#
_entry.id   AF-A0A521SAZ6-F1
#
_cell.length_a   1.000
_cell.length_b   1.000
_cell.length_c   1.000
_cell.angle_alpha   90.00
_cell.angle_beta   90.00
_cell.angle_gamma   90.00
#
_symmetry.space_group_name_H-M   'P 1'
#
loop_
_entity.id
_entity.type
_entity.pdbx_description
1 polymer ?
#
loop_
_entity_poly.entity_id
_entity_poly.type
_entity_poly.pdbx_seq_one_letter_code
_entity_poly.pdbx_strand_id
1 'polypeptide(L)'
;MKKGILWGLLVFIAGLGLGGLFVRPYTTDPVYAGTAAAAKSVRAEAFELVDQKGIVRAKLQIGADGEPGLVVYDKNQKPAAAYSLNGQGPVQNLLDQILR
;
A
#
# COMPACT_ATOMS: atom_id res chain seq x y z
N MET A 1 -55.31 35.42 10.53
CA MET A 1 -53.88 35.03 10.55
C MET A 1 -53.17 35.72 9.39
N LYS A 2 -52.10 36.49 9.64
CA LYS A 2 -51.51 37.43 8.67
C LYS A 2 -50.74 36.66 7.59
N LYS A 3 -51.08 36.91 6.31
CA LYS A 3 -50.59 36.20 5.11
C LYS A 3 -49.05 36.01 5.04
N GLY A 4 -48.27 36.85 5.70
CA GLY A 4 -46.80 36.74 5.78
C GLY A 4 -46.28 35.49 6.51
N ILE A 5 -46.99 34.99 7.53
CA ILE A 5 -46.58 33.77 8.26
C ILE A 5 -46.80 32.52 7.39
N LEU A 6 -47.86 32.53 6.58
CA LEU A 6 -48.18 31.44 5.65
C LEU A 6 -47.13 31.32 4.52
N TRP A 7 -46.65 32.46 4.01
CA TRP A 7 -45.58 32.49 3.01
C TRP A 7 -44.22 32.08 3.60
N GLY A 8 -43.92 32.49 4.84
CA GLY A 8 -42.69 32.08 5.53
C GLY A 8 -42.61 30.56 5.73
N LEU A 9 -43.71 29.92 6.14
CA LEU A 9 -43.76 28.46 6.30
C LEU A 9 -43.63 27.71 4.97
N LEU A 10 -44.22 28.23 3.88
CA LEU A 10 -44.11 27.62 2.56
C LEU A 10 -42.66 27.61 2.03
N VAL A 11 -41.93 28.70 2.22
CA VAL A 11 -40.51 28.78 1.84
C VAL A 11 -39.65 27.82 2.68
N PHE A 12 -39.97 27.69 3.97
CA PHE A 12 -39.23 26.80 4.88
C PHE A 12 -39.41 25.31 4.53
N ILE A 13 -40.63 24.90 4.16
CA ILE A 13 -40.94 23.54 3.73
C ILE A 13 -40.28 23.22 2.37
N ALA A 14 -40.28 24.18 1.44
CA ALA A 14 -39.61 24.01 0.14
C ALA A 14 -38.08 23.87 0.28
N GLY A 15 -37.45 24.62 1.20
CA GLY A 15 -36.01 24.53 1.46
C GLY A 15 -35.57 23.19 2.06
N LEU A 16 -36.35 22.65 3.02
CA LEU A 16 -36.04 21.36 3.65
C LEU A 16 -36.37 20.15 2.76
N GLY A 17 -37.44 20.23 1.95
CA GLY A 17 -37.83 19.14 1.06
C GLY A 17 -36.89 18.95 -0.13
N LEU A 18 -36.37 20.04 -0.70
CA LEU A 18 -35.51 19.99 -1.89
C LEU A 18 -34.04 19.71 -1.54
N GLY A 19 -33.51 20.28 -0.45
CA GLY A 19 -32.10 20.09 -0.08
C GLY A 19 -31.71 18.63 0.17
N GLY A 20 -32.59 17.83 0.79
CA GLY A 20 -32.32 16.43 1.11
C GLY A 20 -32.51 15.45 -0.06
N LEU A 21 -33.36 15.78 -1.04
CA LEU A 21 -33.64 14.91 -2.19
C LEU A 21 -32.60 15.06 -3.31
N PHE A 22 -31.97 16.23 -3.44
CA PHE A 22 -30.94 16.46 -4.47
C PHE A 22 -29.57 15.83 -4.17
N VAL A 23 -29.30 15.37 -2.95
CA VAL A 23 -28.03 14.72 -2.59
C VAL A 23 -28.02 13.22 -2.91
N ARG A 24 -29.20 12.61 -3.04
CA ARG A 24 -29.35 11.16 -3.22
C ARG A 24 -28.71 10.56 -4.50
N PRO A 25 -28.69 11.22 -5.68
CA PRO A 25 -28.05 10.61 -6.84
C PRO A 25 -26.51 10.73 -6.83
N TYR A 26 -25.93 11.50 -5.90
CA TYR A 26 -24.47 11.69 -5.79
C TYR A 26 -23.86 11.02 -4.56
N THR A 27 -24.66 10.34 -3.73
CA THR A 27 -24.13 9.53 -2.65
C THR A 27 -23.67 8.21 -3.27
N THR A 28 -22.39 8.11 -3.56
CA THR A 28 -21.78 6.85 -4.04
C THR A 28 -22.13 5.75 -3.05
N ASP A 29 -22.59 4.61 -3.54
CA ASP A 29 -22.86 3.45 -2.71
C ASP A 29 -21.65 3.18 -1.79
N PRO A 30 -21.85 2.97 -0.48
CA PRO A 30 -20.74 2.62 0.39
C PRO A 30 -20.11 1.33 -0.12
N VAL A 31 -18.88 1.44 -0.61
CA VAL A 31 -18.08 0.27 -0.99
C VAL A 31 -17.64 -0.40 0.30
N TYR A 32 -18.32 -1.48 0.68
CA TYR A 32 -17.87 -2.36 1.74
C TYR A 32 -16.61 -3.08 1.26
N ALA A 33 -15.50 -2.87 1.96
CA ALA A 33 -14.32 -3.70 1.77
C ALA A 33 -14.70 -5.15 2.06
N GLY A 34 -14.74 -5.99 1.02
CA GLY A 34 -14.98 -7.42 1.17
C GLY A 34 -13.96 -8.03 2.14
N THR A 35 -14.39 -9.02 2.90
CA THR A 35 -13.52 -9.81 3.77
C THR A 35 -12.32 -10.31 2.98
N ALA A 36 -11.15 -9.71 3.23
CA ALA A 36 -9.91 -10.10 2.58
C ALA A 36 -9.68 -11.60 2.88
N ALA A 37 -9.72 -12.43 1.83
CA ALA A 37 -9.38 -13.83 1.94
C ALA A 37 -8.03 -13.95 2.67
N ALA A 38 -7.96 -14.82 3.67
CA ALA A 38 -6.77 -14.99 4.50
C ALA A 38 -5.54 -15.20 3.61
N ALA A 39 -4.59 -14.26 3.68
CA ALA A 39 -3.40 -14.29 2.84
C ALA A 39 -2.59 -15.57 3.10
N LYS A 40 -2.35 -16.36 2.06
CA LYS A 40 -1.45 -17.51 2.14
C LYS A 40 -0.02 -16.98 2.34
N SER A 41 0.61 -17.32 3.46
CA SER A 41 1.99 -16.95 3.76
C SER A 41 2.91 -18.14 3.57
N VAL A 42 4.09 -17.89 2.99
CA VAL A 42 5.20 -18.83 2.96
C VAL A 42 6.22 -18.35 3.99
N ARG A 43 6.71 -19.25 4.84
CA ARG A 43 7.74 -18.96 5.85
C ARG A 43 9.00 -19.73 5.50
N ALA A 44 10.10 -19.02 5.40
CA ALA A 44 11.42 -19.59 5.14
C ALA A 44 12.48 -18.65 5.71
N GLU A 45 13.66 -19.19 6.02
CA GLU A 45 14.84 -18.41 6.37
C GLU A 45 15.47 -17.73 5.15
N ALA A 46 15.18 -18.24 3.94
CA ALA A 46 15.65 -17.67 2.70
C ALA A 46 14.63 -17.84 1.55
N PHE A 47 14.55 -16.81 0.70
CA PHE A 47 13.87 -16.82 -0.58
C PHE A 47 14.85 -16.40 -1.67
N GLU A 48 14.98 -17.23 -2.71
CA GLU A 48 15.85 -16.95 -3.86
C GLU A 48 15.00 -16.69 -5.10
N LEU A 49 15.20 -15.53 -5.71
CA LEU A 49 14.68 -15.24 -7.04
C LEU A 49 15.65 -15.81 -8.06
N VAL A 50 15.18 -16.77 -8.85
CA VAL A 50 16.00 -17.50 -9.83
C VAL A 50 15.50 -17.17 -11.23
N ASP A 51 16.41 -16.96 -12.18
CA ASP A 51 16.05 -16.76 -13.58
C ASP A 51 15.81 -18.09 -14.33
N GLN A 52 15.43 -18.00 -15.61
CA GLN A 52 15.14 -19.16 -16.45
C GLN A 52 16.33 -20.12 -16.64
N LYS A 53 17.56 -19.66 -16.37
CA LYS A 53 18.79 -20.45 -16.47
C LYS A 53 19.20 -21.07 -15.13
N GLY A 54 18.42 -20.87 -14.07
CA GLY A 54 18.76 -21.34 -12.73
C GLY A 54 19.69 -20.39 -11.96
N ILE A 55 19.92 -19.17 -12.45
CA ILE A 55 20.82 -18.22 -11.78
C ILE A 55 20.05 -17.38 -10.77
N VAL A 56 20.56 -17.31 -9.53
CA VAL A 56 20.02 -16.43 -8.48
C VAL A 56 20.25 -14.96 -8.85
N ARG A 57 19.17 -14.18 -8.87
CA ARG A 57 19.14 -12.74 -9.17
C ARG A 57 18.86 -11.88 -7.95
N ALA A 58 18.18 -12.42 -6.95
CA ALA A 58 18.04 -11.78 -5.66
C ALA A 58 17.87 -12.83 -4.55
N LYS A 59 18.25 -12.49 -3.34
CA LYS A 59 18.08 -13.33 -2.17
C LYS A 59 17.60 -12.50 -0.98
N LEU A 60 16.45 -12.86 -0.43
CA LEU A 60 15.97 -12.39 0.87
C LEU A 60 16.31 -13.48 1.89
N GLN A 61 17.11 -13.19 2.91
CA GLN A 61 17.55 -14.19 3.89
C GLN A 61 17.77 -13.59 5.27
N ILE A 62 17.85 -14.45 6.28
CA ILE A 62 18.48 -14.12 7.56
C ILE A 62 19.98 -14.44 7.46
N GLY A 63 20.83 -13.43 7.72
CA GLY A 63 22.28 -13.57 7.75
C GLY A 63 22.77 -14.37 8.95
N ALA A 64 24.05 -14.72 8.96
CA ALA A 64 24.67 -15.43 10.09
C ALA A 64 24.72 -14.58 11.38
N ASP A 65 24.64 -13.27 11.23
CA ASP A 65 24.47 -12.27 12.29
C ASP A 65 23.04 -12.22 12.85
N GLY A 66 22.10 -12.98 12.28
CA GLY A 66 20.68 -12.96 12.65
C GLY A 66 19.93 -11.78 12.03
N GLU A 67 20.58 -10.97 11.20
CA GLU A 67 19.99 -9.78 10.60
C GLU A 67 19.35 -10.12 9.25
N PRO A 68 18.13 -9.65 8.96
CA PRO A 68 17.51 -9.87 7.66
C PRO A 68 18.19 -9.00 6.59
N GLY A 69 18.41 -9.60 5.42
CA GLY A 69 19.04 -8.95 4.28
C GLY A 69 18.39 -9.31 2.95
N LEU A 70 18.30 -8.34 2.05
CA LEU A 70 17.96 -8.49 0.65
C LEU A 70 19.15 -8.08 -0.21
N VAL A 71 19.70 -9.02 -0.98
CA VAL A 71 20.78 -8.77 -1.94
C VAL A 71 20.26 -8.96 -3.35
N VAL A 72 20.59 -8.04 -4.25
CA VAL A 72 20.30 -8.12 -5.69
C VAL A 72 21.62 -8.23 -6.45
N TYR A 73 21.69 -9.15 -7.39
CA TYR A 73 22.89 -9.43 -8.17
C TYR A 73 22.80 -8.86 -9.59
N ASP A 74 23.93 -8.39 -10.10
CA ASP A 74 24.08 -7.97 -11.49
C ASP A 74 24.09 -9.19 -12.45
N LYS A 75 24.31 -8.91 -13.75
CA LYS A 75 24.41 -9.95 -14.77
C LYS A 75 25.58 -10.93 -14.55
N ASN A 76 26.62 -10.51 -13.82
CA ASN A 76 27.85 -11.25 -13.54
C ASN A 76 27.84 -11.89 -12.14
N GLN A 77 26.68 -11.96 -11.46
CA GLN A 77 26.54 -12.43 -10.08
C GLN A 77 27.29 -11.61 -9.02
N LYS A 78 27.61 -10.34 -9.32
CA LYS A 78 28.13 -9.40 -8.34
C LYS A 78 26.98 -8.71 -7.61
N PRO A 79 27.04 -8.53 -6.28
CA PRO A 79 26.04 -7.74 -5.56
C PRO A 79 25.98 -6.31 -6.13
N ALA A 80 24.83 -5.96 -6.73
CA ALA A 80 24.58 -4.61 -7.27
C ALA A 80 23.96 -3.70 -6.20
N ALA A 81 23.13 -4.27 -5.33
CA ALA A 81 22.49 -3.59 -4.22
C ALA A 81 22.26 -4.56 -3.06
N ALA A 82 22.39 -4.07 -1.84
CA ALA A 82 22.01 -4.79 -0.63
C ALA A 82 21.23 -3.87 0.32
N TYR A 83 20.20 -4.43 0.94
CA TYR A 83 19.44 -3.82 2.01
C TYR A 83 19.50 -4.76 3.21
N SER A 84 19.91 -4.26 4.36
CA SER A 84 19.94 -5.03 5.61
C SER A 84 19.28 -4.24 6.72
N LEU A 85 18.80 -4.91 7.76
CA LEU A 85 18.37 -4.24 9.00
C LEU A 85 19.37 -4.58 10.08
N ASN A 86 20.05 -3.57 10.61
CA ASN A 86 20.85 -3.74 11.81
C ASN A 86 20.11 -3.24 13.05
N GLY A 87 20.69 -3.46 14.22
CA GLY A 87 20.12 -2.97 15.49
C GLY A 87 19.88 -1.45 15.57
N GLN A 88 20.36 -0.66 14.60
CA GLN A 88 20.14 0.79 14.51
C GLN A 88 19.16 1.20 13.40
N GLY A 89 18.75 0.30 12.51
CA GLY A 89 17.80 0.56 11.44
C GLY A 89 18.21 0.00 10.07
N PRO A 90 17.53 0.41 9.00
CA PRO A 90 17.84 -0.05 7.65
C PRO A 90 19.17 0.50 7.16
N VAL A 91 20.03 -0.40 6.68
CA VAL A 91 21.29 -0.13 6.00
C VAL A 91 21.10 -0.43 4.52
N GLN A 92 21.38 0.55 3.66
CA GLN A 92 21.37 0.38 2.21
C GLN A 92 22.79 0.52 1.67
N ASN A 93 23.28 -0.53 1.02
CA ASN A 93 24.57 -0.54 0.34
C ASN A 93 24.36 -0.62 -1.17
N LEU A 94 24.59 0.49 -1.86
CA LEU A 94 24.65 0.57 -3.32
C LEU A 94 26.09 0.29 -3.77
N LEU A 95 26.47 -0.99 -3.77
CA LEU A 95 27.84 -1.43 -4.02
C LEU A 95 28.36 -1.04 -5.42
N ASP A 96 27.47 -0.93 -6.41
CA ASP A 96 27.84 -0.59 -7.79
C ASP A 96 28.05 0.94 -8.03
N GLN A 97 27.60 1.80 -7.10
CA GLN A 97 27.76 3.26 -7.22
C GLN A 97 29.11 3.79 -6.70
N ILE A 98 29.80 3.05 -5.82
CA ILE A 98 31.03 3.53 -5.17
C ILE A 98 32.28 3.30 -6.04
N LEU A 99 32.18 2.44 -7.06
CA LEU A 99 33.31 2.03 -7.92
C LEU A 99 33.29 2.63 -9.34
N ARG A 100 32.48 3.67 -9.59
CA ARG A 100 32.48 4.42 -10.85
C ARG A 100 33.09 5.81 -10.70
#